data_AF-A0A8S9ZUB7-F1
#
_entry.id   AF-A0A8S9ZUB7-F1
#
_cell.length_a   1.000
_cell.length_b   1.000
_cell.length_c   1.000
_cell.angle_alpha   90.00
_cell.angle_beta   90.00
_cell.angle_gamma   90.00
#
_symmetry.space_group_name_H-M   'P 1'
#
loop_
_entity.id
_entity.type
_entity.pdbx_description
1 polymer ?
#
loop_
_entity_poly.entity_id
_entity_poly.type
_entity_poly.pdbx_seq_one_letter_code
_entity_poly.pdbx_strand_id
1 'polypeptide(L)'
;MGDERRNRAKELMKELDSIDEQIFENESILKENNVGMNEPLVDEQDFPISGIDIYAVSAARGKIRSLQNDRTEKIAEIDRVIVAIHNQTSVTPEDNNEAGSSSVHRTSNKPIAQVDKVTLNSPAHKAGLCEGDLIIQFGHLHADVFVKLDQLREVVTDSKNVLN
;
A
#
# COMPACT_ATOMS: atom_id res chain seq x y z
N MET A 1 -12.81 -15.67 12.30
CA MET A 1 -12.21 -15.72 10.95
C MET A 1 -11.29 -14.54 10.67
N GLY A 2 -11.71 -13.27 10.84
CA GLY A 2 -10.82 -12.11 10.65
C GLY A 2 -9.64 -12.08 11.62
N ASP A 3 -9.88 -12.35 12.91
CA ASP A 3 -8.82 -12.33 13.94
C ASP A 3 -7.79 -13.45 13.78
N GLU A 4 -8.20 -14.61 13.26
CA GLU A 4 -7.32 -15.74 12.97
C GLU A 4 -6.32 -15.40 11.86
N ARG A 5 -6.77 -14.72 10.80
CA ARG A 5 -5.88 -14.25 9.72
C ARG A 5 -4.90 -13.19 10.20
N ARG A 6 -5.35 -12.28 11.07
CA ARG A 6 -4.49 -11.26 11.69
C ARG A 6 -3.42 -11.89 12.58
N ASN A 7 -3.78 -12.92 13.35
CA ASN A 7 -2.81 -13.66 14.16
C ASN A 7 -1.80 -14.41 13.29
N ARG A 8 -2.27 -15.09 12.23
CA ARG A 8 -1.38 -15.73 11.25
C ARG A 8 -0.42 -14.75 10.59
N ALA A 9 -0.89 -13.55 10.23
CA ALA A 9 -0.02 -12.51 9.66
C ALA A 9 1.10 -12.10 10.64
N LYS A 10 0.78 -11.96 11.93
CA LYS A 10 1.77 -11.66 12.98
C LYS A 10 2.79 -12.78 13.17
N GLU A 11 2.34 -14.03 13.12
CA GLU A 11 3.23 -15.20 13.20
C GLU A 11 4.19 -15.24 12.01
N LEU A 12 3.69 -15.04 10.79
CA LEU A 12 4.52 -14.99 9.58
C LEU A 12 5.54 -13.83 9.62
N MET A 13 5.16 -12.66 10.17
CA MET A 13 6.10 -11.55 10.37
C MET A 13 7.22 -11.92 11.35
N LYS A 14 6.88 -12.59 12.45
CA LYS A 14 7.89 -13.06 13.41
C LYS A 14 8.85 -14.10 12.82
N GLU A 15 8.33 -14.99 11.97
CA GLU A 15 9.16 -15.95 11.23
C GLU A 15 10.08 -15.22 10.24
N LEU A 16 9.57 -14.18 9.56
CA LEU A 16 10.37 -13.35 8.66
C LEU A 16 11.51 -12.64 9.40
N ASP A 17 11.24 -12.06 10.57
CA ASP A 17 12.25 -11.44 11.43
C ASP A 17 13.36 -12.44 11.81
N SER A 18 12.99 -13.69 12.13
CA SER A 18 13.95 -14.75 12.43
C SER A 18 14.81 -15.16 11.22
N ILE A 19 14.25 -15.10 10.02
CA ILE A 19 15.01 -15.33 8.78
C ILE A 19 15.99 -14.17 8.54
N ASP A 20 15.56 -12.93 8.77
CA ASP A 20 16.39 -11.74 8.60
C ASP A 20 17.55 -11.71 9.62
N GLU A 21 17.32 -12.13 10.86
CA GLU A 21 18.37 -12.34 11.86
C GLU A 21 19.41 -13.38 11.41
N GLN A 22 18.95 -14.53 10.88
CA GLN A 22 19.86 -15.56 10.36
C GLN A 22 20.66 -15.09 9.15
N ILE A 23 20.05 -14.31 8.25
CA ILE A 23 20.77 -13.71 7.12
C ILE A 23 21.87 -12.79 7.66
N PHE A 24 21.55 -11.93 8.63
CA PHE A 24 22.51 -11.01 9.24
C PHE A 24 23.69 -11.73 9.93
N GLU A 25 23.43 -12.83 10.64
CA GLU A 25 24.48 -13.65 11.24
C GLU A 25 25.43 -14.23 10.18
N ASN A 26 24.89 -14.80 9.10
CA ASN A 26 25.70 -15.33 8.02
C ASN A 26 26.45 -14.23 7.25
N GLU A 27 25.86 -13.05 7.08
CA GLU A 27 26.54 -11.88 6.51
C GLU A 27 27.69 -11.38 7.41
N SER A 28 27.55 -11.52 8.73
CA SER A 28 28.61 -11.15 9.67
C SER A 28 29.83 -12.06 9.51
N ILE A 29 29.61 -13.38 9.31
CA ILE A 29 30.69 -14.33 8.98
C ILE A 29 31.42 -13.94 7.70
N LEU A 30 30.68 -13.46 6.67
CA LEU A 30 31.27 -12.98 5.43
C LEU A 30 32.12 -11.70 5.64
N LYS A 31 31.63 -10.77 6.47
CA LYS A 31 32.35 -9.53 6.82
C LYS A 31 33.62 -9.80 7.61
N GLU A 32 33.59 -10.74 8.56
CA GLU A 32 34.77 -11.14 9.33
C GLU A 32 35.89 -11.69 8.43
N ASN A 33 35.50 -12.41 7.38
CA ASN A 33 36.44 -12.95 6.39
C ASN A 33 36.80 -11.93 5.28
N ASN A 34 36.27 -10.70 5.32
CA ASN A 34 36.45 -9.65 4.31
C ASN A 34 36.09 -10.09 2.89
N VAL A 35 35.05 -10.91 2.74
CA VAL A 35 34.63 -11.48 1.45
C VAL A 35 33.15 -11.18 1.20
N GLY A 36 32.83 -10.67 0.01
CA GLY A 36 31.47 -10.42 -0.44
C GLY A 36 30.70 -11.69 -0.82
N MET A 37 29.46 -11.55 -1.29
CA MET A 37 28.60 -12.69 -1.66
C MET A 37 28.99 -13.34 -3.01
N ASN A 38 29.60 -12.57 -3.92
CA ASN A 38 29.88 -12.96 -5.31
C ASN A 38 31.38 -12.95 -5.67
N GLU A 39 32.26 -12.72 -4.70
CA GLU A 39 33.69 -12.64 -4.95
C GLU A 39 34.32 -14.03 -5.14
N PRO A 40 35.34 -14.18 -6.00
CA PRO A 40 36.04 -15.45 -6.15
C PRO A 40 36.76 -15.84 -4.86
N LEU A 41 36.71 -17.12 -4.50
CA LEU A 41 37.40 -17.70 -3.32
C LEU A 41 38.76 -18.31 -3.68
N VAL A 42 39.21 -18.04 -4.90
CA VAL A 42 40.34 -18.69 -5.56
C VAL A 42 41.18 -17.59 -6.19
N ASP A 43 42.50 -17.76 -6.17
CA ASP A 43 43.45 -16.85 -6.81
C ASP A 43 43.53 -17.04 -8.34
N GLU A 44 44.39 -16.26 -8.99
CA GLU A 44 44.62 -16.32 -10.44
C GLU A 44 45.27 -17.63 -10.91
N GLN A 45 45.77 -18.44 -9.98
CA GLN A 45 46.43 -19.72 -10.23
C GLN A 45 45.53 -20.93 -9.88
N ASP A 46 44.24 -20.70 -9.64
CA ASP A 46 43.24 -21.70 -9.24
C ASP A 46 43.47 -22.34 -7.85
N PHE A 47 44.18 -21.65 -6.94
CA PHE A 47 44.39 -22.10 -5.57
C PHE A 47 43.51 -21.36 -4.53
N PRO A 48 43.12 -22.05 -3.44
CA PRO A 48 42.47 -21.45 -2.28
C PRO A 48 43.20 -20.20 -1.77
N ILE A 49 42.48 -19.06 -1.67
CA ILE A 49 43.07 -17.83 -1.13
C ILE A 49 43.53 -18.07 0.31
N SER A 50 44.79 -17.76 0.60
CA SER A 50 45.36 -17.91 1.93
C SER A 50 44.81 -16.86 2.90
N GLY A 51 44.49 -17.29 4.12
CA GLY A 51 43.97 -16.40 5.18
C GLY A 51 42.45 -16.25 5.24
N ILE A 52 41.69 -16.95 4.38
CA ILE A 52 40.22 -16.96 4.38
C ILE A 52 39.75 -18.38 4.71
N ASP A 53 38.76 -18.52 5.60
CA ASP A 53 38.07 -19.80 5.80
C ASP A 53 37.04 -20.02 4.69
N ILE A 54 37.50 -20.63 3.60
CA ILE A 54 36.69 -20.92 2.41
C ILE A 54 35.52 -21.83 2.74
N TYR A 55 35.67 -22.73 3.72
CA TYR A 55 34.58 -23.63 4.11
C TYR A 55 33.46 -22.85 4.81
N ALA A 56 33.81 -22.03 5.79
CA ALA A 56 32.84 -21.17 6.48
C ALA A 56 32.17 -20.19 5.51
N VAL A 57 32.93 -19.53 4.64
CA VAL A 57 32.40 -18.59 3.64
C VAL A 57 31.47 -19.30 2.65
N SER A 58 31.87 -20.46 2.12
CA SER A 58 31.02 -21.23 1.18
C SER A 58 29.73 -21.70 1.83
N ALA A 59 29.80 -22.16 3.09
CA ALA A 59 28.62 -22.57 3.85
C ALA A 59 27.68 -21.39 4.12
N ALA A 60 28.22 -20.25 4.58
CA ALA A 60 27.45 -19.03 4.83
C ALA A 60 26.78 -18.52 3.55
N ARG A 61 27.50 -18.50 2.42
CA ARG A 61 26.93 -18.14 1.11
C ARG A 61 25.77 -19.06 0.71
N GLY A 62 25.95 -20.37 0.86
CA GLY A 62 24.88 -21.34 0.58
C GLY A 62 23.65 -21.10 1.44
N LYS A 63 23.86 -20.84 2.73
CA LYS A 63 22.79 -20.57 3.69
C LYS A 63 22.04 -19.27 3.39
N ILE A 64 22.75 -18.19 3.09
CA ILE A 64 22.16 -16.90 2.69
C ILE A 64 21.26 -17.07 1.47
N ARG A 65 21.71 -17.79 0.43
CA ARG A 65 20.89 -18.01 -0.77
C ARG A 65 19.59 -18.75 -0.45
N SER A 66 19.68 -19.80 0.37
CA SER A 66 18.49 -20.52 0.82
C SER A 66 17.53 -19.59 1.59
N LEU A 67 18.06 -18.87 2.58
CA LEU A 67 17.27 -17.96 3.41
C LEU A 67 16.64 -16.80 2.61
N GLN A 68 17.33 -16.26 1.62
CA GLN A 68 16.79 -15.21 0.74
C GLN A 68 15.63 -15.71 -0.12
N ASN A 69 15.69 -16.96 -0.59
CA ASN A 69 14.58 -17.59 -1.30
C ASN A 69 13.38 -17.78 -0.36
N ASP A 70 13.63 -18.33 0.83
CA ASP A 70 12.60 -18.56 1.86
C ASP A 70 11.95 -17.23 2.29
N ARG A 71 12.76 -16.19 2.47
CA ARG A 71 12.31 -14.82 2.77
C ARG A 71 11.36 -14.29 1.71
N THR A 72 11.71 -14.46 0.43
CA THR A 72 10.90 -14.01 -0.70
C THR A 72 9.55 -14.75 -0.73
N GLU A 73 9.56 -16.05 -0.47
CA GLU A 73 8.34 -16.85 -0.36
C GLU A 73 7.45 -16.40 0.81
N LYS A 74 8.05 -16.15 1.98
CA LYS A 74 7.34 -15.68 3.18
C LYS A 74 6.71 -14.30 2.99
N ILE A 75 7.41 -13.37 2.35
CA ILE A 75 6.85 -12.05 2.00
C ILE A 75 5.63 -12.23 1.09
N ALA A 76 5.74 -13.08 0.07
CA ALA A 76 4.60 -13.35 -0.81
C ALA A 76 3.40 -13.99 -0.08
N GLU A 77 3.64 -14.82 0.95
CA GLU A 77 2.57 -15.36 1.80
C GLU A 77 1.93 -14.26 2.67
N ILE A 78 2.73 -13.40 3.30
CA ILE A 78 2.26 -12.27 4.11
C ILE A 78 1.39 -11.34 3.27
N ASP A 79 1.82 -10.98 2.06
CA ASP A 79 1.07 -10.13 1.14
C ASP A 79 -0.31 -10.72 0.82
N ARG A 80 -0.39 -12.03 0.55
CA ARG A 80 -1.68 -12.71 0.32
C ARG A 80 -2.60 -12.63 1.53
N VAL A 81 -2.06 -12.82 2.74
CA VAL A 81 -2.86 -12.75 3.97
C VAL A 81 -3.34 -11.32 4.22
N ILE A 82 -2.50 -10.32 4.03
CA ILE A 82 -2.85 -8.90 4.17
C ILE A 82 -3.94 -8.50 3.18
N VAL A 83 -3.79 -8.87 1.90
CA VAL A 83 -4.82 -8.63 0.87
C VAL A 83 -6.13 -9.32 1.25
N ALA A 84 -6.07 -10.56 1.77
CA ALA A 84 -7.27 -11.28 2.21
C ALA A 84 -7.96 -10.63 3.43
N ILE A 85 -7.22 -9.96 4.31
CA ILE A 85 -7.78 -9.18 5.43
C ILE A 85 -8.42 -7.90 4.91
N HIS A 86 -7.75 -7.18 4.00
CA HIS A 86 -8.29 -5.97 3.38
C HIS A 86 -9.56 -6.28 2.61
N ASN A 87 -9.56 -7.28 1.74
CA ASN A 87 -10.74 -7.67 0.96
C ASN A 87 -11.93 -8.08 1.85
N GLN A 88 -11.69 -8.66 3.03
CA GLN A 88 -12.76 -8.95 4.01
C GLN A 88 -13.29 -7.70 4.68
N THR A 89 -12.42 -6.72 4.91
CA THR A 89 -12.79 -5.43 5.49
C THR A 89 -13.50 -4.57 4.43
N SER A 90 -13.13 -4.65 3.16
CA SER A 90 -13.80 -3.98 2.04
C SER A 90 -15.21 -4.54 1.71
N VAL A 91 -15.63 -5.65 2.33
CA VAL A 91 -17.04 -6.10 2.28
C VAL A 91 -17.90 -5.43 3.36
N THR A 92 -17.29 -4.67 4.27
CA THR A 92 -17.98 -3.53 4.89
C THR A 92 -17.84 -2.35 3.93
N PRO A 93 -18.94 -1.65 3.58
CA PRO A 93 -18.97 -0.70 2.48
C PRO A 93 -18.33 0.64 2.89
N GLU A 94 -17.11 0.62 3.42
CA GLU A 94 -16.38 1.83 3.79
C GLU A 94 -14.90 1.64 3.41
N ASP A 95 -14.57 2.29 2.29
CA ASP A 95 -13.24 2.71 1.87
C ASP A 95 -12.18 1.64 1.58
N ASN A 96 -11.89 1.45 0.29
CA ASN A 96 -10.58 1.76 -0.29
C ASN A 96 -10.59 1.50 -1.81
N ASN A 97 -10.50 2.59 -2.58
CA ASN A 97 -9.82 2.55 -3.87
C ASN A 97 -9.03 3.84 -4.03
N GLU A 98 -7.71 3.68 -4.04
CA GLU A 98 -6.76 4.72 -4.41
C GLU A 98 -7.02 5.18 -5.85
N ALA A 99 -6.91 6.50 -6.05
CA ALA A 99 -6.63 7.15 -7.33
C ALA A 99 -7.46 6.70 -8.54
N GLY A 100 -8.77 6.85 -8.46
CA GLY A 100 -9.62 6.75 -9.65
C GLY A 100 -11.05 7.09 -9.29
N SER A 101 -11.42 8.37 -9.45
CA SER A 101 -12.79 8.90 -9.41
C SER A 101 -13.73 8.11 -8.51
N SER A 102 -13.89 8.52 -7.25
CA SER A 102 -14.97 8.01 -6.39
C SER A 102 -16.22 7.84 -7.25
N SER A 103 -16.60 6.58 -7.49
CA SER A 103 -17.79 6.28 -8.28
C SER A 103 -18.94 6.74 -7.40
N VAL A 104 -19.32 8.00 -7.57
CA VAL A 104 -20.48 8.58 -6.93
C VAL A 104 -21.62 7.64 -7.29
N HIS A 105 -22.11 6.87 -6.32
CA HIS A 105 -23.20 5.93 -6.54
C HIS A 105 -24.44 6.74 -6.87
N ARG A 106 -24.67 6.98 -8.16
CA ARG A 106 -25.76 7.80 -8.67
C ARG A 106 -27.07 7.09 -8.35
N THR A 107 -27.77 7.56 -7.32
CA THR A 107 -29.08 7.03 -6.93
C THR A 107 -30.19 7.51 -7.88
N SER A 108 -30.03 8.70 -8.49
CA SER A 108 -30.98 9.25 -9.45
C SER A 108 -30.34 10.26 -10.42
N ASN A 109 -30.96 10.44 -11.59
CA ASN A 109 -30.58 11.46 -12.58
C ASN A 109 -31.44 12.73 -12.50
N LYS A 110 -32.24 12.89 -11.44
CA LYS A 110 -33.12 14.03 -11.27
C LYS A 110 -32.29 15.23 -10.76
N PRO A 111 -32.33 16.39 -11.44
CA PRO A 111 -31.56 17.56 -11.01
C PRO A 111 -32.12 18.12 -9.70
N ILE A 112 -31.22 18.53 -8.80
CA ILE A 112 -31.54 19.14 -7.50
C ILE A 112 -31.25 20.65 -7.48
N ALA A 113 -30.31 21.11 -8.31
CA ALA A 113 -29.94 22.52 -8.40
C ALA A 113 -29.44 22.87 -9.80
N GLN A 114 -29.48 24.16 -10.13
CA GLN A 114 -28.88 24.72 -11.35
C GLN A 114 -27.83 25.75 -10.97
N VAL A 115 -26.71 25.76 -11.69
CA VAL A 115 -25.66 26.75 -11.52
C VAL A 115 -26.11 28.08 -12.11
N ASP A 116 -26.31 29.08 -11.27
CA ASP A 116 -26.76 30.42 -11.69
C ASP A 116 -25.61 31.23 -12.30
N LYS A 117 -24.47 31.31 -11.59
CA LYS A 117 -23.33 32.13 -12.00
C LYS A 117 -22.00 31.49 -11.64
N VAL A 118 -21.02 31.59 -12.54
CA VAL A 118 -19.64 31.14 -12.29
C VAL A 118 -18.68 32.30 -12.53
N THR A 119 -17.88 32.65 -11.52
CA THR A 119 -16.90 33.74 -11.65
C THR A 119 -15.65 33.28 -12.38
N LEU A 120 -15.14 34.12 -13.29
CA LEU A 120 -13.89 33.88 -14.03
C LEU A 120 -12.72 33.64 -13.07
N ASN A 121 -11.87 32.67 -13.41
CA ASN A 121 -10.70 32.24 -12.61
C ASN A 121 -10.99 31.67 -11.21
N SER A 122 -12.26 31.44 -10.85
CA SER A 122 -12.61 30.74 -9.61
C SER A 122 -12.26 29.25 -9.66
N PRO A 123 -12.20 28.54 -8.51
CA PRO A 123 -12.04 27.09 -8.49
C PRO A 123 -13.10 26.36 -9.32
N ALA A 124 -14.36 26.82 -9.31
CA ALA A 124 -15.44 26.25 -10.10
C ALA A 124 -15.21 26.42 -11.61
N HIS A 125 -14.73 27.59 -12.04
CA HIS A 125 -14.38 27.84 -13.43
C HIS A 125 -13.20 26.96 -13.90
N LYS A 126 -12.16 26.82 -13.07
CA LYS A 126 -11.00 25.96 -13.36
C LYS A 126 -11.37 24.47 -13.37
N ALA A 127 -12.38 24.08 -12.61
CA ALA A 127 -12.95 22.74 -12.60
C ALA A 127 -13.89 22.47 -13.80
N GLY A 128 -14.16 23.47 -14.65
CA GLY A 128 -14.96 23.34 -15.86
C GLY A 128 -16.47 23.48 -15.65
N LEU A 129 -16.92 24.00 -14.51
CA LEU A 129 -18.34 24.26 -14.25
C LEU A 129 -18.82 25.49 -15.05
N CYS A 130 -20.00 25.39 -15.66
CA CYS A 130 -20.60 26.42 -16.50
C CYS A 130 -21.92 26.95 -15.92
N GLU A 131 -22.27 28.18 -16.30
CA GLU A 131 -23.58 28.75 -16.00
C GLU A 131 -24.67 27.94 -16.73
N GLY A 132 -25.74 27.60 -16.01
CA GLY A 132 -26.83 26.75 -16.50
C GLY A 132 -26.64 25.25 -16.25
N ASP A 133 -25.48 24.80 -15.75
CA ASP A 133 -25.25 23.39 -15.44
C ASP A 133 -26.24 22.85 -14.40
N LEU A 134 -26.71 21.62 -14.60
CA LEU A 134 -27.63 20.94 -13.69
C LEU A 134 -26.86 20.02 -12.76
N ILE A 135 -26.98 20.28 -11.46
CA ILE A 135 -26.41 19.46 -10.40
C ILE A 135 -27.42 18.37 -10.05
N ILE A 136 -27.00 17.12 -10.24
CA ILE A 136 -27.79 15.91 -9.93
C ILE A 136 -27.51 15.35 -8.55
N GLN A 137 -26.30 15.57 -8.03
CA GLN A 137 -25.84 15.07 -6.74
C GLN A 137 -24.72 15.96 -6.22
N PHE A 138 -24.70 16.20 -4.91
CA PHE A 138 -23.67 16.96 -4.22
C PHE A 138 -23.29 16.26 -2.90
N GLY A 139 -22.14 15.59 -2.89
CA GLY A 139 -21.77 14.70 -1.78
C GLY A 139 -22.81 13.59 -1.61
N HIS A 140 -23.43 13.52 -0.43
CA HIS A 140 -24.51 12.57 -0.11
C HIS A 140 -25.91 13.08 -0.51
N LEU A 141 -26.04 14.35 -0.91
CA LEU A 141 -27.33 14.96 -1.27
C LEU A 141 -27.70 14.60 -2.71
N HIS A 142 -28.89 14.03 -2.87
CA HIS A 142 -29.50 13.62 -4.15
C HIS A 142 -31.01 13.89 -4.09
N ALA A 143 -31.73 13.67 -5.19
CA ALA A 143 -33.13 14.13 -5.33
C ALA A 143 -34.12 13.60 -4.29
N ASP A 144 -33.82 12.47 -3.62
CA ASP A 144 -34.69 11.89 -2.60
C ASP A 144 -34.44 12.48 -1.20
N VAL A 145 -33.25 13.03 -0.97
CA VAL A 145 -32.81 13.60 0.33
C VAL A 145 -32.83 15.14 0.31
N PHE A 146 -32.69 15.73 -0.87
CA PHE A 146 -32.57 17.18 -1.04
C PHE A 146 -33.93 17.88 -0.87
N VAL A 147 -34.01 18.80 0.10
CA VAL A 147 -35.23 19.58 0.41
C VAL A 147 -34.99 21.08 0.23
N LYS A 148 -33.86 21.60 0.71
CA LYS A 148 -33.54 23.04 0.69
C LYS A 148 -32.07 23.30 0.41
N LEU A 149 -31.78 24.45 -0.21
CA LEU A 149 -30.41 24.92 -0.51
C LEU A 149 -29.52 25.07 0.73
N ASP A 150 -30.09 25.25 1.93
CA ASP A 150 -29.33 25.33 3.18
C ASP A 150 -28.49 24.06 3.45
N GLN A 151 -28.94 22.90 3.00
CA GLN A 151 -28.23 21.63 3.17
C GLN A 151 -26.91 21.59 2.38
N LEU A 152 -26.86 22.24 1.20
CA LEU A 152 -25.61 22.35 0.42
C LEU A 152 -24.56 23.15 1.19
N ARG A 153 -25.00 24.20 1.90
CA ARG A 153 -24.10 25.04 2.69
C ARG A 153 -23.44 24.24 3.81
N GLU A 154 -24.21 23.38 4.49
CA GLU A 154 -23.72 22.52 5.57
C GLU A 154 -22.63 21.56 5.08
N VAL A 155 -22.88 20.85 3.96
CA VAL A 155 -21.88 19.95 3.35
C VAL A 155 -20.60 20.69 2.95
N VAL A 156 -20.73 21.91 2.45
CA VAL A 156 -19.57 22.75 2.10
C VAL A 156 -18.80 23.21 3.34
N THR A 157 -19.48 23.51 4.46
CA THR A 157 -18.81 23.90 5.70
C THR A 157 -18.05 22.73 6.33
N ASP A 158 -18.64 21.53 6.31
CA ASP A 158 -18.00 20.32 6.84
C ASP A 158 -16.73 19.97 6.05
N SER A 159 -16.82 20.04 4.71
CA SER A 159 -15.67 19.76 3.84
C SER A 159 -14.53 20.77 3.98
N LYS A 160 -14.82 22.04 4.32
CA LYS A 160 -13.78 23.05 4.55
C LYS A 160 -12.96 22.82 5.81
N ASN A 161 -13.44 22.01 6.77
CA ASN A 161 -12.78 21.81 8.06
C ASN A 161 -11.86 20.58 8.10
N VAL A 162 -11.63 19.92 6.95
CA VAL A 162 -10.80 18.71 6.82
C VAL A 162 -9.38 19.03 6.29
N LEU A 163 -8.99 20.31 6.28
CA LEU A 163 -7.61 20.72 6.00
C LEU A 163 -6.88 21.02 7.33
N ASN A 164 -6.47 19.96 8.03
CA ASN A 164 -5.38 19.96 9.02
C ASN A 164 -4.63 18.63 8.92
#